data_AF-A0A838DUN0-F1
#
_entry.id   AF-A0A838DUN0-F1
#
_cell.length_a   1.000
_cell.length_b   1.000
_cell.length_c   1.000
_cell.angle_alpha   90.00
_cell.angle_beta   90.00
_cell.angle_gamma   90.00
#
_symmetry.space_group_name_H-M   'P 1'
#
loop_
_entity.id
_entity.type
_entity.pdbx_description
1 polymer ?
#
loop_
_entity_poly.entity_id
_entity_poly.type
_entity_poly.pdbx_seq_one_letter_code
_entity_poly.pdbx_strand_id
1 'polypeptide(L)'
;MIEIEMTAALSPEVAAILARHGCQVLETRLLFPEGTRRKEVYPRTYDERHLITLPDGYVCMVQHLRLSGLYILFYTPEPHY
;
A
#
# COMPACT_ATOMS: atom_id res chain seq x y z
N MET A 1 9.48 0.52 10.81
CA MET A 1 8.38 1.30 10.18
C MET A 1 8.67 1.40 8.69
N ILE A 2 7.68 1.19 7.82
CA ILE A 2 7.83 1.33 6.36
C ILE A 2 7.14 2.62 5.94
N GLU A 3 7.77 3.40 5.07
CA GLU A 3 7.23 4.64 4.54
C GLU A 3 7.23 4.62 3.02
N ILE A 4 6.20 5.20 2.42
CA ILE A 4 6.09 5.36 0.97
C ILE A 4 5.74 6.80 0.65
N GLU A 5 6.50 7.42 -0.26
CA GLU A 5 6.21 8.75 -0.76
C GLU A 5 5.03 8.75 -1.74
N MET A 6 4.19 9.76 -1.61
CA MET A 6 2.99 9.96 -2.40
C MET A 6 3.15 11.22 -3.23
N THR A 7 2.99 11.11 -4.54
CA THR A 7 3.02 12.27 -5.45
C THR A 7 1.64 12.92 -5.60
N ALA A 8 0.59 12.33 -5.03
CA ALA A 8 -0.78 12.83 -5.02
C ALA A 8 -1.52 12.33 -3.78
N ALA A 9 -2.54 13.09 -3.35
CA ALA A 9 -3.41 12.67 -2.25
C ALA A 9 -4.19 11.39 -2.62
N LEU A 10 -4.31 10.47 -1.67
CA LEU A 10 -5.16 9.29 -1.83
C LEU A 10 -6.63 9.70 -1.81
N SER A 11 -7.48 8.90 -2.46
CA SER A 11 -8.93 9.10 -2.32
C SER A 11 -9.34 8.90 -0.86
N PRO A 12 -10.40 9.58 -0.39
CA PRO A 12 -10.90 9.44 0.98
C PRO A 12 -11.21 7.99 1.38
N GLU A 13 -11.70 7.19 0.43
CA GLU A 13 -12.01 5.77 0.63
C GLU A 13 -10.75 4.94 0.92
N VAL A 14 -9.70 5.13 0.12
CA VAL A 14 -8.41 4.45 0.29
C VAL A 14 -7.78 4.86 1.62
N ALA A 15 -7.83 6.15 1.95
CA ALA A 15 -7.31 6.67 3.22
C ALA A 15 -8.06 6.07 4.42
N ALA A 16 -9.39 5.94 4.34
CA ALA A 16 -10.21 5.34 5.40
C ALA A 16 -9.88 3.85 5.61
N ILE A 17 -9.67 3.09 4.53
CA ILE A 17 -9.25 1.68 4.62
C ILE A 17 -7.88 1.59 5.31
N LEU A 18 -6.90 2.36 4.84
CA LEU A 18 -5.54 2.36 5.40
C LEU A 18 -5.53 2.76 6.87
N ALA A 19 -6.31 3.78 7.24
CA ALA A 19 -6.46 4.21 8.64
C ALA A 19 -7.08 3.12 9.52
N ARG A 20 -8.07 2.37 9.02
CA ARG A 20 -8.68 1.24 9.76
C ARG A 20 -7.66 0.17 10.12
N HIS A 21 -6.65 -0.02 9.27
CA HIS A 21 -5.58 -0.99 9.46
C HIS A 21 -4.34 -0.39 10.14
N GLY A 22 -4.46 0.80 10.74
CA GLY A 22 -3.39 1.43 11.53
C GLY A 22 -2.31 2.14 10.72
N CYS A 23 -2.51 2.36 9.42
CA CYS A 23 -1.63 3.19 8.61
C CYS A 23 -1.92 4.68 8.85
N GLN A 24 -0.90 5.53 8.74
CA GLN A 24 -1.06 6.98 8.81
C GLN A 24 -0.87 7.58 7.43
N VAL A 25 -1.91 8.26 6.94
CA VAL A 25 -1.87 8.97 5.66
C VAL A 25 -1.54 10.44 5.95
N LEU A 26 -0.34 10.85 5.59
CA LEU A 26 0.11 12.24 5.59
C LEU A 26 -0.02 12.81 4.17
N GLU A 27 0.07 14.13 4.02
CA GLU A 27 -0.12 14.81 2.73
C GLU A 27 0.76 14.26 1.60
N THR A 28 2.00 13.87 1.93
CA THR A 28 3.01 13.39 0.97
C THR A 28 3.54 12.01 1.29
N ARG A 29 3.06 11.35 2.36
CA ARG A 29 3.63 10.09 2.84
C ARG A 29 2.57 9.16 3.41
N LEU A 30 2.75 7.87 3.14
CA LEU A 30 2.01 6.80 3.79
C LEU A 30 2.94 6.06 4.76
N LEU A 31 2.58 6.09 6.05
CA LEU A 31 3.30 5.38 7.11
C LEU A 31 2.57 4.09 7.44
N PHE A 32 3.28 2.97 7.36
CA PHE A 32 2.75 1.67 7.72
C PHE A 32 3.09 1.32 9.18
N PRO A 33 2.18 0.65 9.91
CA PRO A 33 2.42 0.28 11.29
C PRO A 33 3.59 -0.69 11.44
N GLU A 34 4.13 -0.80 12.65
CA GLU A 34 5.17 -1.80 12.94
C GLU A 34 4.67 -3.22 12.70
N GLY A 35 5.58 -4.13 12.33
CA GLY A 35 5.23 -5.48 11.91
C GLY A 35 4.77 -5.61 10.46
N THR A 36 4.59 -4.49 9.74
CA THR A 36 4.33 -4.51 8.30
C THR A 36 5.51 -5.13 7.55
N ARG A 37 5.21 -6.02 6.60
CA ARG A 37 6.19 -6.66 5.72
C ARG A 37 6.05 -6.11 4.31
N ARG A 38 7.17 -5.74 3.70
CA ARG A 38 7.26 -5.32 2.29
C ARG A 38 8.02 -6.36 1.49
N LYS A 39 7.42 -6.83 0.41
CA LYS A 39 8.06 -7.75 -0.55
C LYS A 39 8.01 -7.14 -1.94
N GLU A 40 9.16 -7.06 -2.59
CA GLU A 40 9.22 -6.63 -3.99
C GLU A 40 8.63 -7.70 -4.91
N VAL A 41 7.85 -7.27 -5.90
CA VAL A 41 7.27 -8.14 -6.92
C VAL A 41 8.01 -7.93 -8.25
N TYR A 42 8.58 -9.00 -8.79
CA TYR A 42 9.28 -9.04 -10.08
C TYR A 42 8.42 -9.73 -11.14
N PRO A 43 8.61 -9.45 -12.45
CA PRO A 43 9.64 -8.59 -13.06
C PRO A 43 9.28 -7.09 -13.06
N ARG A 44 10.33 -6.26 -12.93
CA ARG A 44 10.26 -4.80 -13.02
C ARG A 44 10.21 -4.38 -14.49
N THR A 45 9.07 -4.52 -15.16
CA THR A 45 9.00 -4.15 -16.57
C THR A 45 9.17 -2.64 -16.75
N TYR A 46 8.50 -1.80 -15.95
CA TYR A 46 8.71 -0.33 -15.94
C TYR A 46 8.35 0.35 -14.61
N ASP A 47 7.77 -0.40 -13.66
CA ASP A 47 7.11 0.13 -12.46
C ASP A 47 7.59 -0.61 -11.20
N GLU A 48 7.74 0.10 -10.09
CA GLU A 48 8.03 -0.51 -8.79
C GLU A 48 6.74 -1.08 -8.20
N ARG A 49 6.75 -2.38 -7.88
CA ARG A 49 5.62 -3.08 -7.25
C ARG A 49 6.06 -3.70 -5.94
N HIS A 50 5.29 -3.41 -4.89
CA HIS A 50 5.50 -3.92 -3.56
C HIS A 50 4.23 -4.57 -3.04
N LEU A 51 4.32 -5.83 -2.64
CA LEU A 51 3.31 -6.44 -1.81
C LEU A 51 3.56 -6.02 -0.36
N ILE A 52 2.55 -5.43 0.26
CA ILE A 52 2.55 -4.99 1.64
C ILE A 52 1.60 -5.89 2.42
N THR A 53 2.12 -6.52 3.46
CA THR A 53 1.33 -7.29 4.43
C THR A 53 1.34 -6.56 5.75
N LEU A 54 0.18 -6.10 6.18
CA LEU A 54 -0.05 -5.42 7.44
C LEU A 54 -0.01 -6.41 8.62
N PRO A 55 0.21 -5.95 9.86
CA PRO A 55 0.35 -6.81 11.03
C PRO A 55 -0.91 -7.62 11.36
N ASP A 56 -2.08 -7.17 10.91
CA ASP A 56 -3.36 -7.88 11.06
C ASP A 56 -3.61 -8.93 9.95
N GLY A 57 -2.63 -9.13 9.06
CA GLY A 57 -2.73 -10.06 7.94
C GLY A 57 -3.36 -9.46 6.69
N TYR A 58 -3.78 -8.19 6.72
CA TYR A 58 -4.31 -7.54 5.54
C TYR A 58 -3.23 -7.32 4.48
N VAL A 59 -3.56 -7.56 3.21
CA VAL A 59 -2.60 -7.51 2.10
C VAL A 59 -3.03 -6.48 1.07
N CYS A 60 -2.12 -5.57 0.73
CA CYS A 60 -2.28 -4.67 -0.41
C CYS A 60 -1.04 -4.69 -1.30
N MET A 61 -1.21 -4.34 -2.57
CA MET A 61 -0.12 -4.10 -3.49
C MET A 61 -0.02 -2.62 -3.77
N VAL A 62 1.18 -2.09 -3.56
CA VAL A 62 1.54 -0.71 -3.88
C VAL A 62 2.31 -0.72 -5.17
N GLN A 63 1.83 0.03 -6.16
CA GLN A 63 2.47 0.19 -7.45
C GLN A 63 2.78 1.66 -7.71
N HIS A 64 4.05 1.97 -7.98
CA HIS A 64 4.48 3.28 -8.43
C HIS A 64 4.58 3.29 -9.96
N LEU A 65 3.65 3.98 -10.61
CA LEU A 65 3.68 4.23 -12.04
C LEU A 65 4.38 5.57 -12.29
N ARG A 66 5.49 5.58 -13.03
CA ARG A 66 6.25 6.82 -13.33
C ARG A 66 5.40 7.94 -13.95
N LEU A 67 4.36 7.59 -14.69
CA LEU A 67 3.53 8.52 -15.45
C LEU A 67 2.18 8.84 -14.77
N SER A 68 1.77 8.09 -13.77
CA SER A 68 0.40 8.12 -13.25
C SER A 68 0.30 8.15 -11.71
N GLY A 69 1.44 8.09 -11.01
CA GLY A 69 1.50 8.21 -9.56
C GLY A 69 1.35 6.88 -8.80
N LEU A 70 0.89 6.97 -7.56
CA LEU A 70 0.77 5.84 -6.63
C LEU A 70 -0.58 5.14 -6.77
N TYR A 71 -0.56 3.84 -7.01
CA TYR A 71 -1.73 2.99 -6.99
C TYR A 71 -1.65 2.00 -5.83
N ILE A 72 -2.74 1.90 -5.07
CA ILE A 72 -2.87 0.94 -3.97
C ILE A 72 -4.01 -0.01 -4.33
N LEU A 73 -3.65 -1.26 -4.58
CA LEU A 73 -4.58 -2.34 -4.92
C LEU A 73 -4.81 -3.18 -3.66
N PHE A 74 -6.04 -3.21 -3.20
CA PHE A 74 -6.44 -3.98 -2.04
C PHE A 74 -6.81 -5.40 -2.47
N TYR A 75 -6.20 -6.41 -1.85
CA TYR A 75 -6.68 -7.78 -1.99
C TYR A 75 -7.65 -8.05 -0.86
N THR A 76 -8.91 -8.35 -1.20
CA THR A 76 -9.77 -9.05 -0.26
C THR A 76 -9.17 -10.43 -0.06
N PRO A 77 -8.85 -10.85 1.18
CA PRO A 77 -8.56 -12.25 1.42
C PRO A 77 -9.79 -13.03 0.96
N GLU A 78 -9.59 -13.99 0.05
CA GLU A 78 -10.67 -14.90 -0.33
C GLU A 78 -11.25 -15.49 0.97
N PRO A 79 -12.57 -15.53 1.15
CA PRO A 79 -13.14 -16.31 2.23
C PRO A 79 -12.70 -17.76 1.98
N HIS A 80 -11.83 -18.28 2.84
CA HIS A 80 -11.57 -19.70 2.90
C HIS A 80 -12.90 -20.36 3.32
N TYR A 81 -13.63 -20.88 2.32
CA TYR A 81 -14.83 -21.70 2.48
C TYR A 81 -14.47 -23.06 3.10
#